data_AF-A0ABC8S538-F1
#
_entry.id   AF-A0ABC8S538-F1
#
_cell.length_a   1.000
_cell.length_b   1.000
_cell.length_c   1.000
_cell.angle_alpha   90.00
_cell.angle_beta   90.00
_cell.angle_gamma   90.00
#
_symmetry.space_group_name_H-M   'P 1'
#
loop_
_entity.id
_entity.type
_entity.pdbx_description
1 polymer ?
#
loop_
_entity_poly.entity_id
_entity_poly.type
_entity_poly.pdbx_seq_one_letter_code
_entity_poly.pdbx_strand_id
1 'polypeptide(L)' 'AAIGTLDGIIDTAPEPHPIMPLIKILKSHGKLIMVCEPEKPAEMHTIPVLL' A
#
# COMPACT_ATOMS: atom_id res chain seq x y z
N ALA A 1 -9.75 4.71 15.26
CA ALA A 1 -9.46 4.30 13.86
C ALA A 1 -8.37 5.20 13.31
N ALA A 2 -7.37 4.65 12.61
CA ALA A 2 -6.22 5.40 12.08
C ALA A 2 -6.34 5.70 10.57
N ILE A 3 -7.57 5.81 10.06
CA ILE A 3 -7.84 6.04 8.64
C ILE A 3 -7.37 7.45 8.28
N GLY A 4 -6.60 7.58 7.20
CA GLY A 4 -6.15 8.89 6.72
C GLY A 4 -5.22 9.64 7.67
N THR A 5 -4.40 8.93 8.45
CA THR A 5 -3.49 9.58 9.42
C THR A 5 -2.06 9.71 8.92
N LEU A 6 -1.60 8.85 8.01
CA LEU A 6 -0.21 8.81 7.55
C LEU A 6 -0.03 9.53 6.20
N ASP A 7 1.03 10.33 6.09
CA ASP A 7 1.45 10.96 4.82
C ASP A 7 2.25 9.97 3.94
N GLY A 8 2.85 8.93 4.53
CA GLY A 8 3.56 7.92 3.78
C GLY A 8 3.88 6.66 4.56
N ILE A 9 4.14 5.57 3.82
CA ILE A 9 4.54 4.25 4.31
C ILE A 9 5.72 3.79 3.43
N ILE A 10 6.78 3.33 4.08
CA ILE A 10 7.86 2.58 3.44
C ILE A 10 7.68 1.14 3.88
N ASP A 11 7.32 0.29 2.93
CA ASP A 11 7.08 -1.12 3.13
C ASP A 11 8.34 -1.91 2.82
N THR A 12 8.89 -2.52 3.88
CA THR A 12 10.10 -3.33 3.86
C THR A 12 9.81 -4.77 4.25
N ALA A 13 8.54 -5.20 4.24
CA ALA A 13 8.20 -6.57 4.55
C ALA A 13 8.58 -7.47 3.36
N PRO A 14 9.42 -8.50 3.58
CA PRO A 14 9.83 -9.41 2.51
C PRO A 14 8.71 -10.37 2.12
N GLU A 15 7.81 -10.71 3.05
CA GLU A 15 6.65 -11.56 2.76
C GLU A 15 5.47 -10.77 2.16
N PRO A 16 4.76 -11.36 1.19
CA PRO A 16 3.52 -10.78 0.67
C PRO A 16 2.49 -10.58 1.79
N HIS A 17 1.88 -9.39 1.82
CA HIS A 17 0.84 -9.06 2.79
C HIS A 17 -0.22 -8.15 2.17
N PRO A 18 -1.41 -8.01 2.81
CA PRO A 18 -2.49 -7.20 2.28
C PRO A 18 -2.12 -5.71 2.22
N ILE A 19 -2.21 -5.12 1.02
CA ILE A 19 -1.91 -3.69 0.80
C ILE A 19 -3.11 -2.79 1.16
N MET A 20 -4.33 -3.31 1.06
CA MET A 20 -5.56 -2.51 1.31
C MET A 20 -5.62 -1.86 2.71
N PRO A 21 -5.22 -2.54 3.81
CA PRO A 21 -5.11 -1.90 5.12
C PRO A 21 -4.12 -0.73 5.15
N LEU A 22 -3.00 -0.84 4.44
CA LEU A 22 -1.98 0.22 4.34
C LEU A 22 -2.50 1.43 3.57
N ILE A 23 -3.26 1.20 2.49
CA ILE A 23 -3.90 2.28 1.74
C ILE A 23 -4.91 3.03 2.60
N LYS A 24 -5.72 2.31 3.40
CA LYS A 24 -6.75 2.93 4.26
C LYS A 24 -6.19 3.91 5.29
N ILE A 25 -4.96 3.72 5.75
CA ILE A 25 -4.35 4.59 6.75
C ILE A 25 -3.61 5.78 6.14
N LEU A 26 -3.39 5.79 4.82
CA LEU A 26 -2.79 6.92 4.11
C LEU A 26 -3.82 8.05 3.93
N LYS A 27 -3.36 9.30 4.08
CA LYS A 27 -4.08 10.52 3.69
C LYS A 27 -4.31 10.55 2.18
N SER A 28 -5.18 11.47 1.74
CA SER A 28 -5.22 11.84 0.32
C SER A 28 -3.83 12.26 -0.15
N HIS A 29 -3.37 11.69 -1.26
CA HIS A 29 -2.00 11.86 -1.80
C HIS A 29 -0.86 11.29 -0.93
N GLY A 30 -1.17 10.50 0.09
CA GLY A 30 -0.15 9.76 0.84
C GLY A 30 0.55 8.72 -0.05
N LYS A 31 1.82 8.43 0.25
CA LYS A 31 2.65 7.55 -0.60
C LYS A 31 2.92 6.20 0.05
N LEU A 32 2.73 5.12 -0.69
CA LEU A 32 3.24 3.80 -0.34
C LEU A 32 4.45 3.49 -1.24
N ILE A 33 5.60 3.23 -0.63
CA ILE A 33 6.83 2.83 -1.32
C ILE A 33 7.15 1.41 -0.89
N MET A 34 7.17 0.46 -1.83
CA MET A 34 7.57 -0.92 -1.58
C MET A 34 9.06 -1.09 -1.93
N VAL A 35 9.86 -1.51 -0.96
CA VAL A 35 11.34 -1.57 -1.07
C VAL A 35 11.84 -3.01 -1.22
N CYS A 36 10.99 -4.00 -0.92
CA CYS A 36 11.32 -5.40 -1.13
C CYS A 36 11.04 -5.84 -2.57
N GLU A 37 11.87 -6.75 -3.08
CA GLU A 37 11.68 -7.36 -4.38
C GLU A 37 10.54 -8.39 -4.27
N PRO A 38 9.40 -8.18 -4.97
CA PRO A 38 8.30 -9.13 -4.89
C PRO A 38 8.70 -10.40 -5.67
N GLU A 39 9.04 -11.48 -4.96
CA GLU A 39 9.39 -12.79 -5.57
C GLU A 39 8.28 -13.34 -6.50
N LYS A 40 7.03 -12.90 -6.29
CA LYS A 40 5.89 -13.15 -7.16
C LYS A 40 5.20 -11.83 -7.49
N PRO A 41 4.63 -11.65 -8.71
CA PRO A 41 3.88 -10.44 -9.04
C PRO A 41 2.83 -10.22 -7.96
N ALA A 42 2.88 -9.08 -7.28
CA ALA A 42 1.87 -8.74 -6.29
C ALA A 42 0.50 -8.91 -6.95
N GLU A 43 -0.37 -9.73 -6.36
CA GLU A 43 -1.75 -9.94 -6.82
C GLU A 43 -2.56 -8.67 -6.54
N MET A 44 -2.21 -7.60 -7.25
CA MET A 44 -2.96 -6.37 -7.26
C MET A 44 -4.23 -6.68 -8.06
N HIS A 45 -5.27 -7.10 -7.36
CA HIS A 45 -6.63 -6.98 -7.87
C HIS A 45 -6.78 -5.52 -8.31
N THR A 46 -6.73 -5.31 -9.62
CA THR A 46 -6.82 -4.01 -10.26
C THR A 46 -8.08 -3.32 -9.77
N ILE A 47 -7.93 -2.40 -8.82
CA ILE A 47 -8.98 -1.43 -8.53
C ILE A 47 -8.92 -0.41 -9.66
N PRO A 48 -10.00 -0.20 -10.42
CA PRO A 48 -10.04 0.88 -11.39
C PRO A 48 -9.83 2.19 -10.62
N VAL A 49 -8.78 2.92 -10.96
CA VAL A 49 -8.59 4.29 -10.49
C VAL A 49 -9.76 5.09 -11.05
N LEU A 50 -10.73 5.48 -10.20
CA LEU A 50 -11.67 6.53 -10.55
C LEU A 50 -10.87 7.83 -10.65
N LEU A 51 -10.98 8.49 -11.81
CA LEU A 51 -10.49 9.82 -12.09
C LEU A 51 -11.23 10.87 -11.25
#